data_AF-X1UL22-F1
#
_entry.id   AF-X1UL22-F1
#
_cell.length_a   1.000
_cell.length_b   1.000
_cell.length_c   1.000
_cell.angle_alpha   90.00
_cell.angle_beta   90.00
_cell.angle_gamma   90.00
#
_symmetry.space_group_name_H-M   'P 1'
#
loop_
_entity.id
_entity.type
_entity.pdbx_description
1 polymer ?
#
loop_
_entity_poly.entity_id
_entity_poly.type
_entity_poly.pdbx_seq_one_letter_code
_entity_poly.pdbx_strand_id
1 'polypeptide(L)'
;MTNIKPGDIIKGNQWSEPVEIILVEEDEKHFHIISVTINSKKYADQIIPREELTNISILSTESTFSEEPWKVFLSLEATRYRFASLYDPLLAMNVSKIDPLPHQIEAVYGYVLKMPQIRFLIADDPGAGKTIMAGLIIKELKLRNLVNKILIVVPGHLKDQWRRELKDRFEEKFLQVD
;
A
#
# COMPACT_ATOMS: atom_id res chain seq x y z
N MET A 1 39.05 8.70 -8.65
CA MET A 1 37.84 8.55 -9.50
C MET A 1 36.92 7.58 -8.79
N THR A 2 35.72 8.03 -8.49
CA THR A 2 34.69 7.24 -7.80
C THR A 2 34.22 6.16 -8.78
N ASN A 3 34.65 4.92 -8.56
CA ASN A 3 34.32 3.81 -9.45
C ASN A 3 32.94 3.28 -9.07
N ILE A 4 31.92 3.83 -9.71
CA ILE A 4 30.52 3.51 -9.47
C ILE A 4 30.16 2.20 -10.16
N LYS A 5 29.47 1.30 -9.44
CA LYS A 5 29.08 -0.02 -9.94
C LYS A 5 27.58 -0.28 -9.76
N PRO A 6 27.01 -1.22 -10.53
CA PRO A 6 25.68 -1.75 -10.23
C PRO A 6 25.61 -2.27 -8.79
N GLY A 7 24.56 -1.89 -8.06
CA GLY A 7 24.36 -2.17 -6.63
C GLY A 7 24.85 -1.07 -5.69
N ASP A 8 25.65 -0.10 -6.16
CA ASP A 8 26.02 1.04 -5.32
C ASP A 8 24.81 1.94 -5.05
N ILE A 9 24.71 2.43 -3.82
CA ILE A 9 23.75 3.48 -3.47
C ILE A 9 24.46 4.81 -3.62
N ILE A 10 23.94 5.69 -4.47
CA ILE A 10 24.51 7.01 -4.71
C ILE A 10 23.52 8.11 -4.35
N LYS A 11 24.08 9.27 -3.99
CA LYS A 11 23.34 10.51 -3.77
C LYS A 11 24.02 11.62 -4.56
N GLY A 12 23.22 12.41 -5.25
CA GLY A 12 23.65 13.56 -6.05
C GLY A 12 22.51 14.54 -6.23
N ASN A 13 22.82 15.72 -6.75
CA ASN A 13 21.82 16.78 -7.00
C ASN A 13 20.80 16.40 -8.08
N GLN A 14 21.09 15.36 -8.86
CA GLN A 14 20.25 14.88 -9.94
C GLN A 14 19.04 14.06 -9.44
N TRP A 15 19.01 13.69 -8.16
CA TRP A 15 17.90 12.93 -7.56
C TRP A 15 17.40 13.59 -6.27
N SER A 16 16.09 13.49 -6.02
CA SER A 16 15.45 14.00 -4.81
C SER A 16 15.77 13.18 -3.56
N GLU A 17 16.23 11.94 -3.73
CA GLU A 17 16.59 11.00 -2.67
C GLU A 17 17.70 10.05 -3.17
N PRO A 18 18.38 9.30 -2.28
CA PRO A 18 19.36 8.31 -2.71
C PRO A 18 18.79 7.28 -3.69
N VAL A 19 19.62 6.85 -4.63
CA VAL A 19 19.26 5.86 -5.66
C VAL A 19 20.22 4.68 -5.63
N GLU A 20 19.71 3.48 -5.85
CA GLU A 20 20.46 2.26 -6.08
C GLU A 20 20.67 2.08 -7.59
N ILE A 21 21.92 1.85 -8.00
CA ILE A 21 22.26 1.72 -9.42
C ILE A 21 21.93 0.34 -9.91
N ILE A 22 21.14 0.28 -10.97
CA ILE A 22 20.78 -0.95 -11.66
C ILE A 22 21.78 -1.21 -12.79
N LEU A 23 22.10 -0.17 -13.56
CA LEU A 23 23.02 -0.24 -14.68
C LEU A 23 23.84 1.05 -14.76
N VAL A 24 25.10 0.91 -15.12
CA VAL A 24 25.96 2.03 -15.48
C VAL A 24 26.73 1.67 -16.75
N GLU A 25 26.60 2.50 -17.76
CA GLU A 25 27.38 2.43 -18.99
C GLU A 25 28.23 3.70 -19.12
N GLU A 26 29.49 3.55 -19.52
CA GLU A 26 30.44 4.64 -19.62
C GLU A 26 30.92 4.81 -21.06
N ASP A 27 30.69 6.01 -21.61
CA ASP A 27 31.28 6.47 -22.85
C ASP A 27 32.44 7.42 -22.58
N GLU A 28 33.19 7.83 -23.61
CA GLU A 28 34.32 8.78 -23.49
C GLU A 28 33.96 10.11 -22.79
N LYS A 29 32.69 10.53 -22.84
CA LYS A 29 32.24 11.85 -22.36
C LYS A 29 31.13 11.83 -21.29
N HIS A 30 30.39 10.74 -21.16
CA HIS A 30 29.22 10.66 -20.29
C HIS A 30 29.11 9.30 -19.62
N PHE A 31 28.35 9.27 -18.53
CA PHE A 31 27.87 8.06 -17.88
C PHE A 31 26.36 7.99 -18.06
N HIS A 32 25.87 6.87 -18.57
CA HIS A 32 24.46 6.53 -18.59
C HIS A 32 24.15 5.69 -17.35
N ILE A 33 23.30 6.19 -16.47
CA ILE A 33 22.97 5.56 -15.19
C ILE A 33 21.47 5.28 -15.16
N ILE A 34 21.14 3.99 -15.05
CA ILE A 34 19.79 3.53 -14.73
C ILE A 34 19.78 3.17 -13.24
N SER A 35 18.85 3.75 -12.49
CA SER A 35 18.77 3.58 -11.05
C SER A 35 17.33 3.52 -10.53
N VAL A 36 17.16 3.08 -9.29
CA VAL A 36 15.89 3.10 -8.58
C VAL A 36 16.05 3.84 -7.26
N THR A 37 15.16 4.79 -6.98
CA THR A 37 15.17 5.50 -5.71
C THR A 37 14.91 4.56 -4.53
N ILE A 38 15.64 4.73 -3.42
CA ILE A 38 15.59 3.80 -2.28
C ILE A 38 14.20 3.75 -1.62
N ASN A 39 13.57 4.91 -1.37
CA ASN A 39 12.29 4.94 -0.65
C ASN A 39 11.08 4.91 -1.59
N SER A 40 11.04 5.76 -2.62
CA SER A 40 9.85 5.83 -3.49
C SER A 40 9.78 4.74 -4.57
N LYS A 41 10.84 3.94 -4.73
CA LYS A 41 10.96 2.86 -5.73
C LYS A 41 10.65 3.29 -7.17
N LYS A 42 10.93 4.56 -7.51
CA LYS A 42 10.82 5.10 -8.87
C LYS A 42 12.10 4.84 -9.65
N TYR A 43 11.93 4.45 -10.90
CA TYR A 43 13.04 4.34 -11.84
C TYR A 43 13.49 5.73 -12.28
N ALA A 44 14.81 5.90 -12.38
CA ALA A 44 15.46 7.06 -12.95
C ALA A 44 16.44 6.59 -14.02
N ASP A 45 16.44 7.30 -15.14
CA ASP A 45 17.31 7.05 -16.28
C ASP A 45 17.96 8.40 -16.63
N GLN A 46 19.29 8.49 -16.48
CA GLN A 46 20.02 9.75 -16.61
C GLN A 46 21.34 9.59 -17.33
N ILE A 47 21.66 10.57 -18.17
CA ILE A 47 22.96 10.72 -18.80
C ILE A 47 23.68 11.88 -18.10
N ILE A 48 24.80 11.58 -17.44
CA ILE A 48 25.54 12.51 -16.60
C ILE A 48 26.93 12.76 -17.23
N PRO A 49 27.33 14.02 -17.46
CA PRO A 49 28.68 14.34 -17.91
C PRO A 49 29.75 13.89 -16.89
N ARG A 50 30.93 13.48 -17.38
CA ARG A 50 32.03 13.04 -16.50
C ARG A 50 32.45 14.06 -15.43
N GLU A 51 32.26 15.35 -15.70
CA GLU A 51 32.61 16.44 -14.78
C GLU A 51 31.67 16.47 -13.56
N GLU A 52 30.39 16.14 -13.75
CA GLU A 52 29.37 16.18 -12.70
C GLU A 52 29.43 15.00 -11.73
N LEU A 53 30.14 13.93 -12.08
CA LEU A 53 30.37 12.77 -11.21
C LEU A 53 31.10 13.11 -9.91
N THR A 54 31.83 14.23 -9.89
CA THR A 54 32.48 14.72 -8.68
C THR A 54 31.48 15.12 -7.58
N ASN A 55 30.25 15.47 -7.97
CA ASN A 55 29.17 15.84 -7.03
C ASN A 55 28.36 14.63 -6.55
N ILE A 56 28.68 13.42 -7.02
CA ILE A 56 27.99 12.20 -6.64
C ILE A 56 28.80 11.50 -5.54
N SER A 57 28.18 11.33 -4.38
CA SER A 57 28.74 10.56 -3.27
C SER A 57 28.14 9.16 -3.26
N ILE A 58 29.00 8.13 -3.22
CA ILE A 58 28.57 6.77 -2.90
C ILE A 58 28.25 6.73 -1.41
N LEU A 59 27.01 6.36 -1.08
CA LEU A 59 26.61 6.02 0.26
C LEU A 59 26.96 4.54 0.48
N SER A 60 28.10 4.28 1.11
CA SER A 60 28.36 2.95 1.65
C SER A 60 27.39 2.71 2.79
N THR A 61 26.44 1.80 2.60
CA THR A 61 25.67 1.23 3.71
C THR A 61 26.63 0.36 4.53
N GLU A 62 27.39 0.98 5.40
CA GLU A 62 27.98 0.25 6.52
C GLU A 62 26.82 -0.10 7.45
N SER A 63 26.43 -1.38 7.45
CA SER A 63 25.56 -1.90 8.49
C SER A 63 26.34 -1.82 9.80
N THR A 64 26.23 -0.70 10.52
CA THR A 64 26.98 -0.46 11.76
C THR A 64 26.56 -1.44 12.86
N PHE A 65 25.44 -2.16 12.67
CA PHE A 65 24.84 -3.12 13.62
C PHE A 65 24.80 -2.60 15.06
N SER A 66 24.71 -1.27 15.21
CA SER A 66 24.88 -0.55 16.47
C SER A 66 23.58 -0.33 17.23
N GLU A 67 22.45 -0.73 16.64
CA GLU A 67 21.14 -0.53 17.25
C GLU A 67 20.88 -1.57 18.34
N GLU A 68 20.03 -1.21 19.31
CA GLU A 68 19.66 -2.11 20.39
C GLU A 68 18.89 -3.34 19.85
N PRO A 69 19.24 -4.58 20.26
CA PRO A 69 18.65 -5.81 19.72
C PRO A 69 17.12 -5.85 19.76
N TRP A 70 16.50 -5.31 20.82
CA TRP A 70 15.05 -5.32 20.97
C TRP A 70 14.34 -4.40 19.96
N LYS A 71 14.98 -3.31 19.52
CA LYS A 71 14.43 -2.43 18.48
C LYS A 71 14.49 -3.10 17.11
N VAL A 72 15.59 -3.81 16.83
CA VAL A 72 15.71 -4.62 15.60
C VAL A 72 14.63 -5.70 15.60
N PHE A 73 14.49 -6.44 16.69
CA PHE A 73 13.41 -7.42 16.85
C PHE A 73 12.02 -6.81 16.65
N LEU A 74 11.73 -5.69 17.31
CA LEU A 74 10.44 -5.00 17.18
C LEU A 74 10.19 -4.54 15.74
N SER A 75 11.23 -4.06 15.04
CA SER A 75 11.11 -3.64 13.63
C SER A 75 10.79 -4.82 12.70
N LEU A 76 11.41 -5.99 12.94
CA LEU A 76 11.14 -7.21 12.19
C LEU A 76 9.74 -7.73 12.47
N GLU A 77 9.32 -7.80 13.74
CA GLU A 77 7.97 -8.22 14.10
C GLU A 77 6.92 -7.26 13.55
N ALA A 78 7.12 -5.95 13.70
CA ALA A 78 6.22 -4.95 13.12
C ALA A 78 6.12 -5.07 11.59
N THR A 79 7.23 -5.39 10.92
CA THR A 79 7.26 -5.65 9.48
C THR A 79 6.50 -6.93 9.13
N ARG A 80 6.72 -8.01 9.88
CA ARG A 80 6.00 -9.27 9.73
C ARG A 80 4.50 -9.09 9.91
N TYR A 81 4.06 -8.38 10.96
CA TYR A 81 2.64 -8.09 11.20
C TYR A 81 2.03 -7.23 10.09
N ARG A 82 2.76 -6.21 9.62
CA ARG A 82 2.32 -5.36 8.49
C ARG A 82 2.04 -6.16 7.23
N PHE A 83 2.82 -7.22 6.99
CA PHE A 83 2.67 -8.08 5.82
C PHE A 83 1.83 -9.33 6.06
N ALA A 84 1.58 -9.73 7.30
CA ALA A 84 0.79 -10.91 7.64
C ALA A 84 -0.62 -10.84 7.05
N SER A 85 -1.21 -9.64 7.00
CA SER A 85 -2.54 -9.42 6.43
C SER A 85 -2.60 -9.48 4.91
N LEU A 86 -1.46 -9.39 4.19
CA LEU A 86 -1.48 -9.39 2.72
C LEU A 86 -2.03 -10.70 2.15
N TYR A 87 -1.80 -11.81 2.86
CA TYR A 87 -2.19 -13.15 2.43
C TYR A 87 -3.46 -13.64 3.09
N ASP A 88 -4.11 -12.82 3.93
CA ASP A 88 -5.39 -13.18 4.51
C ASP A 88 -6.51 -13.00 3.46
N PRO A 89 -7.17 -14.09 3.02
CA PRO A 89 -8.25 -13.99 2.06
C PRO A 89 -9.50 -13.31 2.63
N LEU A 90 -9.68 -13.31 3.96
CA LEU A 90 -10.85 -12.80 4.66
C LEU A 90 -10.49 -11.64 5.61
N LEU A 91 -9.51 -10.82 5.20
CA LEU A 91 -8.90 -9.80 6.04
C LEU A 91 -9.93 -8.89 6.72
N ALA A 92 -10.87 -8.32 5.96
CA ALA A 92 -11.88 -7.42 6.52
C ALA A 92 -12.79 -8.12 7.53
N MET A 93 -13.14 -9.38 7.30
CA MET A 93 -13.94 -10.17 8.25
C MET A 93 -13.20 -10.32 9.57
N ASN A 94 -11.93 -10.74 9.53
CA ASN A 94 -11.14 -11.05 10.72
C ASN A 94 -10.85 -9.82 11.60
N VAL A 95 -10.85 -8.62 11.03
CA VAL A 95 -10.60 -7.36 11.77
C VAL A 95 -11.88 -6.56 12.08
N SER A 96 -13.05 -7.04 11.66
CA SER A 96 -14.33 -6.38 11.90
C SER A 96 -15.10 -7.04 13.04
N LYS A 97 -15.97 -6.26 13.71
CA LYS A 97 -16.81 -6.70 14.83
C LYS A 97 -18.15 -7.24 14.30
N ILE A 98 -18.07 -8.28 13.49
CA ILE A 98 -19.23 -8.93 12.86
C ILE A 98 -19.11 -10.45 12.94
N ASP A 99 -20.25 -11.13 12.80
CA ASP A 99 -20.34 -12.57 12.59
C ASP A 99 -21.16 -12.81 11.32
N PRO A 100 -20.54 -12.75 10.13
CA PRO A 100 -21.25 -12.84 8.86
C PRO A 100 -21.72 -14.26 8.59
N LEU A 101 -22.92 -14.39 8.02
CA LEU A 101 -23.49 -15.68 7.64
C LEU A 101 -22.73 -16.27 6.43
N PRO A 102 -22.69 -17.61 6.28
CA PRO A 102 -21.94 -18.26 5.19
C PRO A 102 -22.27 -17.74 3.79
N HIS A 103 -23.55 -17.45 3.51
CA HIS A 103 -23.96 -16.90 2.22
C HIS A 103 -23.45 -15.47 1.98
N GLN A 104 -23.26 -14.67 3.05
CA GLN A 104 -22.69 -13.33 2.95
C GLN A 104 -21.20 -13.39 2.64
N ILE A 105 -20.49 -14.36 3.25
CA ILE A 105 -19.07 -14.60 2.96
C ILE A 105 -18.92 -15.02 1.50
N GLU A 106 -19.72 -15.96 1.02
CA GLU A 106 -19.67 -16.42 -0.38
C GLU A 106 -20.03 -15.29 -1.35
N ALA A 107 -21.06 -14.50 -1.07
CA ALA A 107 -21.43 -13.35 -1.91
C ALA A 107 -20.27 -12.35 -2.02
N VAL A 108 -19.63 -11.99 -0.90
CA VAL A 108 -18.57 -10.97 -0.89
C VAL A 108 -17.25 -11.52 -1.46
N TYR A 109 -16.74 -12.59 -0.87
CA TYR A 109 -15.39 -13.13 -1.17
C TYR A 109 -15.39 -14.14 -2.31
N GLY A 110 -16.46 -14.92 -2.44
CA GLY A 110 -16.63 -15.91 -3.50
C GLY A 110 -16.93 -15.27 -4.85
N TYR A 111 -17.68 -14.16 -4.87
CA TYR A 111 -18.19 -13.53 -6.08
C TYR A 111 -17.76 -12.06 -6.27
N VAL A 112 -18.20 -11.14 -5.41
CA VAL A 112 -18.05 -9.69 -5.63
C VAL A 112 -16.59 -9.26 -5.74
N LEU A 113 -15.73 -9.67 -4.80
CA LEU A 113 -14.33 -9.25 -4.77
C LEU A 113 -13.46 -9.92 -5.84
N LYS A 114 -13.97 -10.95 -6.51
CA LYS A 114 -13.29 -11.60 -7.65
C LYS A 114 -13.58 -10.89 -8.98
N MET A 115 -14.51 -9.94 -9.01
CA MET A 115 -14.81 -9.18 -10.22
C MET A 115 -13.63 -8.27 -10.59
N PRO A 116 -13.18 -8.24 -11.86
CA PRO A 116 -12.12 -7.32 -12.29
C PRO A 116 -12.54 -5.85 -12.17
N GLN A 117 -13.85 -5.59 -12.27
CA GLN A 117 -14.46 -4.30 -11.97
C GLN A 117 -15.67 -4.55 -11.08
N ILE A 118 -15.63 -4.04 -9.85
CA ILE A 118 -16.68 -4.27 -8.86
C ILE A 118 -17.90 -3.41 -9.19
N ARG A 119 -18.84 -4.00 -9.93
CA ARG A 119 -20.16 -3.42 -10.25
C ARG A 119 -21.20 -4.52 -10.18
N PHE A 120 -22.05 -4.48 -9.15
CA PHE A 120 -22.97 -5.54 -8.82
C PHE A 120 -24.20 -4.99 -8.08
N LEU A 121 -25.25 -5.81 -7.97
CA LEU A 121 -26.48 -5.49 -7.26
C LEU A 121 -26.72 -6.54 -6.18
N ILE A 122 -26.91 -6.12 -4.92
CA ILE A 122 -27.31 -7.00 -3.82
C ILE A 122 -28.84 -7.00 -3.71
N ALA A 123 -29.49 -8.04 -4.25
CA ALA A 123 -30.94 -8.11 -4.38
C ALA A 123 -31.64 -9.05 -3.36
N ASP A 124 -30.94 -9.52 -2.32
CA ASP A 124 -31.53 -10.37 -1.25
C ASP A 124 -32.71 -9.74 -0.49
N ASP A 125 -33.38 -10.55 0.33
CA ASP A 125 -34.52 -10.10 1.13
C ASP A 125 -34.16 -9.03 2.17
N PRO A 126 -35.13 -8.19 2.60
CA PRO A 126 -34.96 -7.32 3.75
C PRO A 126 -34.48 -8.11 4.98
N GLY A 127 -33.45 -7.61 5.65
CA GLY A 127 -32.86 -8.29 6.81
C GLY A 127 -31.74 -9.28 6.49
N ALA A 128 -31.44 -9.57 5.21
CA ALA A 128 -30.33 -10.45 4.80
C ALA A 128 -28.92 -9.86 5.07
N GLY A 129 -28.81 -8.73 5.77
CA GLY A 129 -27.54 -8.12 6.15
C GLY A 129 -26.78 -7.46 5.01
N LYS A 130 -27.49 -6.80 4.07
CA LYS A 130 -26.89 -6.01 2.99
C LYS A 130 -25.87 -4.99 3.47
N THR A 131 -26.12 -4.34 4.61
CA THR A 131 -25.18 -3.39 5.21
C THR A 131 -23.90 -4.07 5.70
N ILE A 132 -23.98 -5.31 6.20
CA ILE A 132 -22.80 -6.10 6.58
C ILE A 132 -21.96 -6.42 5.36
N MET A 133 -22.61 -6.90 4.28
CA MET A 133 -21.91 -7.17 3.02
C MET A 133 -21.26 -5.91 2.43
N ALA A 134 -21.97 -4.78 2.43
CA ALA A 134 -21.42 -3.51 1.98
C ALA A 134 -20.21 -3.06 2.83
N GLY A 135 -20.32 -3.20 4.15
CA GLY A 135 -19.22 -2.89 5.08
C GLY A 135 -18.00 -3.77 4.87
N LEU A 136 -18.19 -5.08 4.66
CA LEU A 136 -17.12 -6.02 4.31
C LEU A 136 -16.39 -5.60 3.04
N ILE A 137 -17.14 -5.29 1.98
CA ILE A 137 -16.57 -4.87 0.70
C ILE A 137 -15.79 -3.56 0.87
N ILE A 138 -16.38 -2.56 1.52
CA ILE A 138 -15.72 -1.28 1.80
C ILE A 138 -14.41 -1.49 2.56
N LYS A 139 -14.47 -2.25 3.66
CA LYS A 139 -13.33 -2.46 4.54
C LYS A 139 -12.22 -3.24 3.82
N GLU A 140 -12.58 -4.25 3.05
CA GLU A 140 -11.64 -5.06 2.29
C GLU A 140 -10.91 -4.21 1.23
N LEU A 141 -11.67 -3.42 0.46
CA LEU A 141 -11.09 -2.55 -0.56
C LEU A 141 -10.17 -1.49 0.03
N LYS A 142 -10.51 -0.93 1.20
CA LYS A 142 -9.64 0.01 1.91
C LYS A 142 -8.37 -0.65 2.43
N LEU A 143 -8.48 -1.79 3.10
CA LEU A 143 -7.33 -2.52 3.66
C LEU A 143 -6.35 -2.99 2.58
N ARG A 144 -6.87 -3.28 1.38
CA ARG A 144 -6.06 -3.60 0.19
C ARG A 144 -5.54 -2.37 -0.58
N ASN A 145 -5.80 -1.15 -0.09
CA ASN A 145 -5.46 0.12 -0.74
C ASN A 145 -6.01 0.25 -2.19
N LEU A 146 -7.15 -0.38 -2.47
CA LEU A 146 -7.81 -0.32 -3.80
C LEU A 146 -8.73 0.90 -3.94
N VAL A 147 -9.15 1.50 -2.83
CA VAL A 147 -10.01 2.68 -2.81
C VAL A 147 -9.52 3.72 -1.80
N ASN A 148 -9.56 4.99 -2.21
CA ASN A 148 -9.16 6.13 -1.37
C ASN A 148 -10.35 7.01 -0.95
N LYS A 149 -11.44 6.99 -1.72
CA LYS A 149 -12.66 7.77 -1.49
C LYS A 149 -13.87 6.89 -1.69
N ILE A 150 -14.83 6.97 -0.77
CA ILE A 150 -16.07 6.19 -0.81
C ILE A 150 -17.23 7.15 -0.61
N LEU A 151 -18.24 7.05 -1.48
CA LEU A 151 -19.51 7.75 -1.36
C LEU A 151 -20.60 6.72 -1.12
N ILE A 152 -21.40 6.93 -0.08
CA ILE A 152 -22.57 6.11 0.23
C ILE A 152 -23.81 6.98 0.05
N VAL A 153 -24.67 6.60 -0.89
CA VAL A 153 -25.93 7.29 -1.15
C VAL A 153 -27.05 6.48 -0.50
N VAL A 154 -27.75 7.08 0.46
CA VAL A 154 -28.85 6.43 1.20
C VAL A 154 -30.02 7.38 1.39
N PRO A 155 -31.26 6.86 1.50
CA PRO A 155 -32.41 7.65 1.94
C PRO A 155 -32.13 8.39 3.25
N GLY A 156 -32.70 9.59 3.40
CA GLY A 156 -32.40 10.48 4.53
C GLY A 156 -32.57 9.85 5.91
N HIS A 157 -33.60 9.01 6.08
CA HIS A 157 -33.90 8.33 7.34
C HIS A 157 -32.93 7.16 7.67
N LEU A 158 -32.11 6.71 6.72
CA LEU A 158 -31.13 5.63 6.92
C LEU A 158 -29.71 6.14 7.17
N LYS A 159 -29.44 7.45 7.02
CA LYS A 159 -28.10 8.04 7.16
C LYS A 159 -27.44 7.66 8.49
N ASP A 160 -28.15 7.85 9.60
CA ASP A 160 -27.59 7.59 10.94
C ASP A 160 -27.42 6.10 11.23
N GLN A 161 -28.30 5.25 10.69
CA GLN A 161 -28.15 3.80 10.79
C GLN A 161 -26.86 3.34 10.09
N TRP A 162 -26.64 3.77 8.84
CA TRP A 162 -25.44 3.40 8.10
C TRP A 162 -24.17 3.90 8.78
N ARG A 163 -24.15 5.16 9.24
CA ARG A 163 -23.00 5.73 9.95
C ARG A 163 -22.68 4.96 11.24
N ARG A 164 -23.70 4.59 12.01
CA ARG A 164 -23.54 3.81 13.24
C ARG A 164 -23.05 2.40 12.95
N GLU A 165 -23.69 1.69 12.01
CA GLU A 165 -23.29 0.31 11.67
C GLU A 165 -21.85 0.26 11.13
N LEU A 166 -21.46 1.17 10.23
CA LEU A 166 -20.10 1.21 9.68
C LEU A 166 -19.06 1.58 10.75
N LYS A 167 -19.39 2.50 11.66
CA LYS A 167 -18.51 2.87 12.77
C LYS A 167 -18.35 1.73 13.77
N ASP A 168 -19.45 1.14 14.22
CA ASP A 168 -19.44 0.22 15.35
C ASP A 168 -18.95 -1.17 14.93
N ARG A 169 -19.30 -1.61 13.70
CA ARG A 169 -18.97 -2.94 13.19
C ARG A 169 -17.67 -2.99 12.40
N PHE A 170 -17.33 -1.92 11.68
CA PHE A 170 -16.17 -1.89 10.77
C PHE A 170 -15.12 -0.85 11.16
N GLU A 171 -15.36 -0.06 12.21
CA GLU A 171 -14.49 1.07 12.63
C GLU A 171 -14.31 2.12 11.53
N GLU A 172 -15.28 2.22 10.62
CA GLU A 172 -15.27 3.14 9.49
C GLU A 172 -16.08 4.40 9.79
N LYS A 173 -15.41 5.56 9.78
CA LYS A 173 -16.02 6.85 10.08
C LYS A 173 -16.40 7.57 8.79
N PHE A 174 -17.69 7.76 8.56
CA PHE A 174 -18.23 8.53 7.45
C PHE A 174 -18.73 9.91 7.90
N LEU A 175 -18.36 10.93 7.13
CA LEU A 175 -18.85 12.29 7.26
C LEU A 175 -20.12 12.45 6.40
N GLN A 176 -21.12 13.13 6.95
CA GLN A 176 -22.29 13.52 6.17
C GLN A 176 -21.90 14.70 5.27
N VAL A 177 -22.32 14.62 4.01
CA VAL A 177 -22.24 15.71 3.04
C VAL A 177 -23.66 16.27 2.90
N ASP A 178 -23.80 17.56 3.17
CA ASP A 178 -25.06 18.31 3.01
C ASP A 178 -25.11 19.02 1.65
#